data_AF-A0A7G9WJG4-F1
#
_entry.id   AF-A0A7G9WJG4-F1
#
_cell.length_a   1.000
_cell.length_b   1.000
_cell.length_c   1.000
_cell.angle_alpha   90.00
_cell.angle_beta   90.00
_cell.angle_gamma   90.00
#
_symmetry.space_group_name_H-M   'P 1'
#
loop_
_entity.id
_entity.type
_entity.pdbx_description
1 polymer ?
#
loop_
_entity_poly.entity_id
_entity_poly.type
_entity_poly.pdbx_seq_one_letter_code
_entity_poly.pdbx_strand_id
1 'polypeptide(L)'
;MTDDRRKEIEGRAIRTYGENSQVDKAVEEMSELTKALLKYRIGFATLDEIREEAGDVQIMLEQLRILYGGTSDIEEYKLNRLWARMEVQS
;
A
#
# COMPACT_ATOMS: atom_id res chain seq x y z
N MET A 1 -11.48 11.54 -6.18
CA MET A 1 -10.35 12.51 -6.17
C MET A 1 -9.65 12.40 -7.51
N THR A 2 -9.20 13.50 -8.11
CA THR A 2 -8.37 13.41 -9.33
C THR A 2 -6.95 13.00 -8.97
N ASP A 3 -6.27 12.29 -9.87
CA ASP A 3 -4.88 11.86 -9.65
C ASP A 3 -3.94 13.05 -9.40
N ASP A 4 -4.20 14.20 -10.04
CA ASP A 4 -3.42 15.42 -9.83
C ASP A 4 -3.56 15.98 -8.41
N ARG A 5 -4.79 15.99 -7.87
CA ARG A 5 -5.04 16.46 -6.49
C ARG A 5 -4.39 15.52 -5.47
N ARG A 6 -4.38 14.21 -5.75
CA ARG A 6 -3.73 13.20 -4.93
C ARG A 6 -2.22 13.46 -4.86
N LYS A 7 -1.57 13.56 -6.02
CA LYS A 7 -0.14 13.83 -6.14
C LYS A 7 0.26 15.15 -5.50
N GLU A 8 -0.59 16.18 -5.58
CA GLU A 8 -0.32 17.45 -4.90
C GLU A 8 -0.25 17.28 -3.38
N ILE A 9 -1.20 16.55 -2.79
CA ILE A 9 -1.26 16.28 -1.35
C ILE A 9 -0.06 15.45 -0.91
N GLU A 10 0.22 14.35 -1.59
CA GLU A 10 1.32 13.43 -1.27
C GLU A 10 2.68 14.12 -1.44
N GLY A 11 2.87 14.88 -2.52
CA GLY A 11 4.07 15.68 -2.73
C GLY A 11 4.24 16.77 -1.67
N ARG A 12 3.15 17.36 -1.18
CA ARG A 12 3.19 18.34 -0.08
C ARG A 12 3.59 17.67 1.23
N ALA A 13 3.06 16.49 1.53
CA ALA A 13 3.43 15.73 2.72
C ALA A 13 4.94 15.43 2.76
N ILE A 14 5.52 14.96 1.65
CA ILE A 14 6.97 14.72 1.54
C ILE A 14 7.77 16.02 1.79
N ARG A 15 7.36 17.15 1.19
CA ARG A 15 8.04 18.44 1.40
C ARG A 15 7.93 18.97 2.82
N THR A 16 6.83 18.68 3.52
CA THR A 16 6.58 19.18 4.87
C THR A 16 7.23 18.31 5.94
N TYR A 17 7.19 16.99 5.79
CA TYR A 17 7.61 16.05 6.84
C TYR A 17 8.90 15.30 6.52
N GLY A 18 9.37 15.34 5.28
CA GLY A 18 10.59 14.66 4.83
C GLY A 18 10.38 13.20 4.47
N GLU A 19 11.36 12.65 3.74
CA GLU A 19 11.31 11.31 3.16
C GLU A 19 11.28 10.21 4.24
N ASN A 20 12.19 10.29 5.22
CA ASN A 20 12.26 9.30 6.31
C ASN A 20 10.93 9.19 7.07
N SER A 21 10.26 10.32 7.33
CA SER A 21 8.96 10.32 8.00
C SER A 21 7.88 9.60 7.19
N GLN A 22 7.92 9.66 5.85
CA GLN A 22 6.98 8.91 5.02
C GLN A 22 7.30 7.41 5.04
N VAL A 23 8.58 7.04 5.08
CA VAL A 23 9.01 5.63 5.23
C VAL A 23 8.56 5.07 6.57
N ASP A 24 8.78 5.80 7.66
CA ASP A 24 8.36 5.39 9.01
C ASP A 24 6.84 5.23 9.09
N LYS A 25 6.10 6.17 8.51
CA LYS A 25 4.63 6.09 8.42
C LYS A 25 4.20 4.88 7.58
N ALA A 26 4.83 4.60 6.45
CA ALA A 26 4.54 3.40 5.67
C ALA A 26 4.73 2.10 6.47
N VAL A 27 5.77 2.03 7.31
CA VAL A 27 6.01 0.88 8.20
C VAL A 27 4.92 0.74 9.27
N GLU A 28 4.46 1.86 9.83
CA GLU A 28 3.35 1.91 10.78
C GLU A 28 2.05 1.36 10.16
N GLU A 29 1.60 1.93 9.04
CA GLU A 29 0.34 1.53 8.37
C GLU A 29 0.37 0.05 7.94
N MET A 30 1.51 -0.45 7.44
CA MET A 30 1.67 -1.87 7.11
C MET A 30 1.56 -2.78 8.33
N SER A 31 2.01 -2.30 9.50
CA SER A 31 1.91 -3.03 10.76
C SER A 31 0.46 -3.04 11.29
N GLU A 32 -0.27 -1.94 11.10
CA GLU A 32 -1.69 -1.83 11.47
C GLU A 32 -2.58 -2.71 10.58
N LEU A 33 -2.35 -2.72 9.27
CA LEU A 33 -3.00 -3.68 8.36
C LEU A 33 -2.72 -5.13 8.75
N THR A 34 -1.46 -5.46 9.09
CA THR A 34 -1.09 -6.80 9.56
C THR A 34 -1.89 -7.17 10.82
N LYS A 35 -2.01 -6.25 11.77
CA LYS A 35 -2.77 -6.45 13.00
C LYS A 35 -4.27 -6.60 12.74
N ALA A 36 -4.86 -5.79 11.86
CA ALA A 36 -6.27 -5.87 11.47
C ALA A 36 -6.59 -7.22 10.83
N LEU A 37 -5.77 -7.69 9.89
CA LEU A 37 -5.89 -9.01 9.27
C LEU A 37 -5.84 -10.15 10.30
N LEU A 38 -4.89 -10.09 11.24
CA LEU A 38 -4.77 -11.10 12.29
C LEU A 38 -5.98 -11.12 13.22
N LYS A 39 -6.49 -9.95 13.63
CA LYS A 39 -7.69 -9.82 14.45
C LYS A 39 -8.94 -10.32 13.72
N TYR A 40 -9.08 -9.98 12.43
CA TYR A 40 -10.22 -10.42 11.63
C TYR A 40 -10.29 -11.95 11.54
N ARG A 41 -9.14 -12.60 11.33
CA ARG A 41 -9.04 -14.06 11.27
C ARG A 41 -9.56 -14.76 12.54
N ILE A 42 -9.45 -14.12 13.70
CA ILE A 42 -9.93 -14.66 14.97
C ILE A 42 -11.27 -14.06 15.43
N GLY A 43 -11.94 -13.29 14.58
CA GLY A 43 -13.27 -12.70 14.87
C GLY A 43 -13.26 -11.46 15.76
N PHE A 44 -12.12 -10.80 15.91
CA PHE A 44 -11.93 -9.60 16.77
C PHE A 44 -11.77 -8.29 15.99
N ALA A 45 -11.95 -8.32 14.67
CA ALA A 45 -12.03 -7.13 13.83
C ALA A 45 -13.09 -7.33 12.74
N THR A 46 -13.50 -6.23 12.13
CA THR A 46 -14.46 -6.14 11.05
C THR A 46 -13.76 -6.06 9.70
N LEU A 47 -14.53 -6.24 8.61
CA LEU A 47 -14.02 -5.99 7.25
C LEU A 47 -13.72 -4.51 7.02
N ASP A 48 -14.43 -3.60 7.70
CA ASP A 48 -14.24 -2.17 7.51
C ASP A 48 -12.94 -1.70 8.18
N GLU A 49 -12.56 -2.26 9.34
CA GLU A 49 -11.23 -2.05 9.91
C GLU A 49 -10.12 -2.50 8.93
N ILE A 50 -10.25 -3.65 8.25
CA ILE A 50 -9.26 -4.04 7.23
C ILE A 50 -9.21 -3.04 6.07
N ARG A 51 -10.37 -2.54 5.63
CA ARG A 51 -10.45 -1.61 4.50
C ARG A 51 -9.83 -0.26 4.80
N GLU A 52 -9.97 0.23 6.04
CA GLU A 52 -9.35 1.45 6.53
C GLU A 52 -7.83 1.33 6.44
N GLU A 53 -7.25 0.34 7.12
CA GLU A 53 -5.80 0.13 7.14
C GLU A 53 -5.24 -0.20 5.74
N ALA A 54 -6.00 -0.91 4.92
CA ALA A 54 -5.61 -1.16 3.53
C ALA A 54 -5.60 0.14 2.72
N GLY A 55 -6.55 1.04 2.95
CA GLY A 55 -6.59 2.37 2.35
C GLY A 55 -5.38 3.21 2.73
N ASP A 56 -5.00 3.20 4.01
CA ASP A 56 -3.84 3.93 4.51
C ASP A 56 -2.53 3.39 3.92
N VAL A 57 -2.37 2.07 3.86
CA VAL A 57 -1.27 1.42 3.14
C VAL A 57 -1.24 1.82 1.65
N GLN A 58 -2.38 1.92 0.96
CA GLN A 58 -2.41 2.36 -0.44
C GLN A 58 -1.91 3.80 -0.62
N ILE A 59 -2.21 4.71 0.33
CA ILE A 59 -1.67 6.08 0.29
C ILE A 59 -0.16 6.05 0.51
N MET A 60 0.32 5.24 1.46
CA MET A 60 1.75 5.14 1.73
C MET A 60 2.54 4.49 0.58
N LEU A 61 1.98 3.50 -0.10
CA LEU A 61 2.60 2.91 -1.29
C LEU A 61 2.78 3.93 -2.42
N GLU A 62 1.83 4.86 -2.59
CA GLU A 62 1.98 5.93 -3.60
C GLU A 62 3.06 6.94 -3.19
N GLN A 63 3.18 7.28 -1.91
CA GLN A 63 4.29 8.10 -1.44
C GLN A 63 5.66 7.42 -1.65
N LEU A 64 5.75 6.12 -1.39
CA LEU A 64 6.97 5.35 -1.69
C LEU A 64 7.25 5.32 -3.19
N ARG A 65 6.23 5.28 -4.05
CA ARG A 65 6.36 5.40 -5.51
C ARG A 65 6.93 6.76 -5.93
N ILE A 66 6.52 7.84 -5.25
CA ILE A 66 7.09 9.19 -5.48
C ILE A 66 8.57 9.23 -5.07
N LEU A 67 8.94 8.59 -3.96
CA LEU A 67 10.32 8.59 -3.44
C LEU A 67 11.27 7.68 -4.23
N TYR A 68 10.82 6.48 -4.59
CA TYR A 68 11.68 5.42 -5.14
C TYR A 68 11.39 5.05 -6.60
N GLY A 69 10.35 5.65 -7.20
CA GLY A 69 9.96 5.43 -8.58
C GLY A 69 8.79 4.46 -8.76
N GLY A 70 8.28 4.42 -9.99
CA GLY A 70 7.20 3.54 -10.42
C GLY A 70 7.55 2.05 -10.31
N THR A 71 6.53 1.21 -10.15
CA THR A 71 6.66 -0.25 -10.02
C THR A 71 5.99 -1.03 -11.15
N SER A 72 5.54 -0.36 -12.22
CA SER A 72 4.65 -0.96 -13.24
C SER A 72 5.26 -2.16 -13.97
N ASP A 73 6.53 -2.08 -14.36
CA ASP A 73 7.29 -3.17 -14.98
C ASP A 73 7.49 -4.35 -14.02
N ILE A 74 7.78 -4.07 -12.76
CA ILE A 74 7.92 -5.07 -11.69
C ILE A 74 6.58 -5.76 -11.40
N GLU A 75 5.49 -4.98 -11.37
CA GLU A 75 4.12 -5.47 -11.15
C GLU A 75 3.68 -6.40 -12.27
N GLU A 76 3.86 -5.99 -13.52
CA GLU A 76 3.53 -6.81 -14.70
C GLU A 76 4.28 -8.16 -14.67
N TYR A 77 5.59 -8.14 -14.44
CA TYR A 77 6.38 -9.35 -14.32
C TYR A 77 5.88 -10.28 -13.20
N LYS A 78 5.58 -9.73 -12.01
CA LYS A 78 5.10 -10.50 -10.87
C LYS A 78 3.69 -11.07 -11.10
N LEU A 79 2.80 -10.33 -11.76
CA LEU A 79 1.46 -10.77 -12.11
C LEU A 79 1.50 -11.90 -13.15
N ASN A 80 2.30 -11.75 -14.21
CA ASN A 80 2.51 -12.80 -15.20
C ASN A 80 3.06 -14.09 -14.56
N ARG A 81 3.99 -13.96 -13.59
CA ARG A 81 4.49 -15.11 -12.82
C ARG A 81 3.43 -15.75 -11.93
N LEU A 82 2.53 -14.95 -11.35
CA LEU A 82 1.41 -15.47 -10.57
C LEU A 82 0.43 -16.22 -11.45
N TRP A 83 0.04 -15.65 -12.60
CA TRP A 83 -0.82 -16.26 -13.60
C TRP A 83 -0.27 -17.62 -14.06
N ALA A 84 1.01 -17.68 -14.42
CA ALA A 84 1.65 -18.93 -14.84
C ALA A 84 1.57 -20.05 -13.78
N ARG A 85 1.57 -19.72 -12.47
CA ARG A 85 1.42 -20.73 -11.39
C ARG A 85 0.00 -21.29 -11.28
N MET A 86 -1.01 -20.54 -11.74
CA MET A 86 -2.40 -20.99 -11.77
C MET A 86 -2.63 -21.92 -12.95
N GLU A 87 -2.09 -21.59 -14.13
CA GLU A 87 -2.18 -22.40 -15.35
C GLU A 87 -1.44 -23.75 -15.26
N VAL A 88 -0.40 -23.84 -14.42
CA VAL A 88 0.30 -25.13 -14.17
C VAL A 88 -0.47 -26.04 -13.21
N GLN A 89 -1.44 -25.49 -12.46
CA GLN A 89 -2.27 -26.24 -11.49
C GLN A 89 -3.66 -26.62 -12.03
N SER A 90 -4.03 -26.13 -13.22
CA SER A 90 -5.24 -26.48 -13.97
C SER A 90 -5.01 -27.63 -14.95
#